data_AF-A0A933VBF3-F1
#
_entry.id   AF-A0A933VBF3-F1
#
_cell.length_a   1.000
_cell.length_b   1.000
_cell.length_c   1.000
_cell.angle_alpha   90.00
_cell.angle_beta   90.00
_cell.angle_gamma   90.00
#
_symmetry.space_group_name_H-M   'P 1'
#
loop_
_entity.id
_entity.type
_entity.pdbx_description
1 polymer ?
#
loop_
_entity_poly.entity_id
_entity_poly.type
_entity_poly.pdbx_seq_one_letter_code
_entity_poly.pdbx_strand_id
1 'polypeptide(L)'
;MAITAKQKKNRIPRNPRKRTTKVADMTTDELRTMLESLIDIKMSEWIGDPDAGLELRPEIIESIERQRKEYAAGKRGKSLDEVARRLELG
;
A
#
# COMPACT_ATOMS: atom_id res chain seq x y z
N MET A 1 -29.05 62.77 -19.09
CA MET A 1 -29.62 62.22 -17.83
C MET A 1 -29.87 60.72 -18.03
N ALA A 2 -29.47 59.90 -17.04
CA ALA A 2 -29.69 58.45 -16.86
C ALA A 2 -29.18 57.50 -17.98
N ILE A 3 -28.04 56.79 -17.85
CA ILE A 3 -27.76 55.62 -16.98
C ILE A 3 -28.84 54.53 -17.19
N THR A 4 -28.54 53.39 -17.85
CA THR A 4 -28.11 52.17 -17.13
C THR A 4 -27.53 51.13 -18.09
N ALA A 5 -26.21 50.94 -18.04
CA ALA A 5 -25.53 49.76 -18.56
C ALA A 5 -25.33 48.77 -17.41
N LYS A 6 -26.03 47.63 -17.42
CA LYS A 6 -25.81 46.60 -16.40
C LYS A 6 -26.08 45.20 -16.93
N GLN A 7 -25.08 44.63 -17.60
CA GLN A 7 -24.76 43.20 -17.49
C GLN A 7 -23.27 42.99 -17.82
N LYS A 8 -22.39 43.36 -16.90
CA LYS A 8 -21.04 42.78 -16.86
C LYS A 8 -21.20 41.33 -16.42
N LYS A 9 -21.28 40.41 -17.40
CA LYS A 9 -21.18 38.97 -17.16
C LYS A 9 -19.92 38.71 -16.34
N ASN A 10 -20.14 38.25 -15.12
CA ASN A 10 -19.16 37.91 -14.11
C ASN A 10 -18.23 36.82 -14.68
N ARG A 11 -17.14 37.22 -15.36
CA ARG A 11 -16.08 36.29 -15.75
C ARG A 11 -15.32 35.94 -14.49
N ILE A 12 -15.69 34.81 -13.88
CA ILE A 12 -14.88 34.18 -12.84
C ILE A 12 -13.48 33.94 -13.44
N PRO A 13 -12.40 34.43 -12.83
CA PRO A 13 -11.06 34.15 -13.33
C PRO A 13 -10.84 32.64 -13.31
N ARG A 14 -10.51 32.05 -14.46
CA ARG A 14 -10.12 30.64 -14.54
C ARG A 14 -8.88 30.48 -13.68
N ASN A 15 -9.02 29.79 -12.55
CA ASN A 15 -7.91 29.45 -11.66
C ASN A 15 -6.95 28.51 -12.43
N PRO A 16 -5.66 28.87 -12.62
CA PRO A 16 -4.72 28.05 -13.38
C PRO A 16 -4.24 26.80 -12.61
N ARG A 17 -4.78 26.51 -11.42
CA ARG A 17 -4.35 25.42 -10.55
C ARG A 17 -5.39 24.30 -10.36
N LYS A 18 -5.92 23.77 -11.47
CA LYS A 18 -6.41 22.39 -11.51
C LYS A 18 -6.20 21.83 -12.91
N ARG A 19 -5.02 21.26 -13.15
CA ARG A 19 -4.83 20.32 -14.28
C ARG A 19 -5.54 19.02 -13.91
N THR A 20 -6.87 19.05 -13.94
CA THR A 20 -7.68 17.85 -13.93
C THR A 20 -7.59 17.29 -15.34
N THR A 21 -6.68 16.35 -15.56
CA THR A 21 -6.65 15.55 -16.78
C THR A 21 -8.01 14.90 -16.91
N LYS A 22 -8.76 15.21 -17.97
CA LYS A 22 -10.03 14.55 -18.20
C LYS A 22 -9.73 13.21 -18.85
N VAL A 23 -10.56 12.21 -18.57
CA VAL A 23 -10.46 10.90 -19.25
C VAL A 23 -10.57 11.06 -20.77
N ALA A 24 -11.37 12.03 -21.25
CA ALA A 24 -11.50 12.36 -22.67
C ALA A 24 -10.21 12.94 -23.29
N ASP A 25 -9.26 13.39 -22.47
CA ASP A 25 -7.97 13.91 -22.93
C ASP A 25 -6.89 12.80 -22.97
N MET A 26 -7.20 11.57 -22.54
CA MET A 26 -6.29 10.43 -22.54
C MET A 26 -6.34 9.68 -23.87
N THR A 27 -5.19 9.15 -24.29
CA THR A 27 -5.13 8.15 -25.35
C THR A 27 -5.70 6.80 -24.87
N THR A 28 -6.06 5.94 -25.81
CA THR A 28 -6.53 4.59 -25.50
C THR A 28 -5.50 3.77 -24.72
N ASP A 29 -4.22 3.95 -25.02
CA ASP A 29 -3.13 3.23 -24.35
C ASP A 29 -2.93 3.70 -22.90
N GLU A 30 -3.03 5.01 -22.65
CA GLU A 30 -2.99 5.56 -21.29
C GLU A 30 -4.19 5.08 -20.46
N LEU A 31 -5.39 5.06 -21.05
CA LEU A 31 -6.58 4.54 -20.38
C LEU A 31 -6.43 3.04 -20.06
N ARG A 32 -5.91 2.26 -21.01
CA ARG A 32 -5.65 0.83 -20.82
C ARG A 32 -4.65 0.59 -19.69
N THR A 33 -3.55 1.33 -19.69
CA THR A 33 -2.49 1.22 -18.66
C THR A 33 -3.04 1.56 -17.27
N MET A 34 -3.86 2.61 -17.18
CA MET A 34 -4.53 2.98 -15.93
C MET A 34 -5.47 1.87 -15.43
N LEU A 35 -6.24 1.26 -16.33
CA LEU A 35 -7.14 0.16 -15.99
C LEU A 35 -6.39 -1.11 -15.57
N GLU A 36 -5.32 -1.49 -16.28
CA GLU A 36 -4.46 -2.63 -15.92
C GLU A 36 -3.89 -2.44 -14.51
N SER A 37 -3.35 -1.26 -14.21
CA SER A 37 -2.85 -0.93 -12.88
C SER A 37 -3.93 -1.01 -11.79
N LEU A 38 -5.14 -0.53 -12.10
CA LEU A 38 -6.27 -0.59 -11.16
C LEU A 38 -6.70 -2.04 -10.90
N ILE A 39 -6.74 -2.88 -11.94
CA ILE A 39 -7.08 -4.29 -11.84
C ILE A 39 -6.04 -5.01 -10.99
N ASP A 40 -4.74 -4.78 -11.20
CA ASP A 40 -3.68 -5.41 -10.40
C ASP A 40 -3.80 -5.08 -8.91
N ILE A 41 -4.07 -3.80 -8.58
CA ILE A 41 -4.30 -3.37 -7.20
C ILE A 41 -5.52 -4.11 -6.62
N LYS A 42 -6.63 -4.17 -7.37
CA LYS A 42 -7.86 -4.81 -6.90
C LYS A 42 -7.75 -6.32 -6.79
N MET A 43 -7.02 -6.97 -7.70
CA MET A 43 -6.73 -8.40 -7.63
C MET A 43 -5.82 -8.73 -6.46
N SER A 44 -4.80 -7.91 -6.20
CA SER A 44 -3.95 -8.04 -5.01
C SER A 44 -4.75 -7.89 -3.71
N GLU A 45 -5.71 -6.96 -3.66
CA GLU A 45 -6.64 -6.83 -2.53
C GLU A 45 -7.58 -8.05 -2.36
N TRP A 46 -7.91 -8.76 -3.44
CA TRP A 46 -8.78 -9.94 -3.41
C TRP A 46 -8.05 -11.23 -3.08
N ILE A 47 -6.77 -11.33 -3.42
CA ILE A 47 -5.89 -12.41 -2.97
C ILE A 47 -5.54 -12.11 -1.50
N GLY A 48 -6.47 -12.44 -0.61
CA GLY A 48 -6.27 -12.35 0.83
C GLY A 48 -5.17 -13.29 1.31
N ASP A 49 -4.93 -13.29 2.62
CA ASP A 49 -4.01 -14.25 3.24
C ASP A 49 -4.44 -15.68 2.86
N PRO A 50 -3.61 -16.44 2.11
CA PRO A 50 -3.96 -17.79 1.68
C PRO A 50 -4.17 -18.74 2.86
N ASP A 51 -3.64 -18.40 4.03
CA ASP A 51 -3.78 -19.16 5.27
C ASP A 51 -4.93 -18.66 6.17
N ALA A 52 -5.70 -17.65 5.71
CA ALA A 52 -6.80 -17.09 6.49
C ALA A 52 -7.86 -18.15 6.83
N GLY A 53 -8.13 -18.32 8.13
CA GLY A 53 -9.09 -19.29 8.64
C GLY A 53 -8.57 -20.72 8.73
N LEU A 54 -7.28 -20.97 8.43
CA LEU A 54 -6.66 -22.26 8.67
C LEU A 54 -6.15 -22.36 10.11
N GLU A 55 -6.32 -23.53 10.70
CA GLU A 55 -5.75 -23.87 12.00
C GLU A 55 -4.41 -24.56 11.83
N LEU A 56 -3.47 -24.26 12.74
CA LEU A 56 -2.20 -24.97 12.79
C LEU A 56 -2.42 -26.41 13.24
N ARG A 57 -1.70 -27.34 12.59
CA ARG A 57 -1.69 -28.74 13.01
C ARG A 57 -1.14 -28.89 14.43
N PRO A 58 -1.66 -29.80 15.27
CA PRO A 58 -1.24 -29.96 16.65
C PRO A 58 0.28 -30.16 16.83
N GLU A 59 0.92 -30.89 15.92
CA GLU A 59 2.35 -31.18 15.98
C GLU A 59 3.21 -29.92 15.76
N ILE A 60 2.70 -28.98 14.96
CA ILE A 60 3.35 -27.69 14.71
C ILE A 60 3.21 -26.79 15.95
N ILE A 61 2.04 -26.76 16.58
CA ILE A 61 1.80 -26.03 17.82
C ILE A 61 2.77 -26.51 18.91
N GLU A 62 2.83 -27.82 19.15
CA GLU A 62 3.72 -28.42 20.15
C GLU A 62 5.20 -28.09 19.88
N SER A 63 5.61 -28.15 18.61
CA SER A 63 6.97 -27.79 18.20
C SER A 63 7.30 -26.33 18.50
N ILE A 64 6.39 -25.40 18.19
CA ILE A 64 6.55 -23.97 18.47
C ILE A 64 6.64 -23.72 19.96
N GLU A 65 5.78 -24.35 20.76
CA GLU A 65 5.82 -24.21 22.22
C GLU A 65 7.14 -24.68 22.82
N ARG A 66 7.65 -25.84 22.37
CA ARG A 66 8.96 -26.34 22.77
C ARG A 66 10.07 -25.36 22.41
N GLN A 67 10.08 -24.86 21.17
CA GLN A 67 11.09 -23.90 20.71
C GLN A 67 11.05 -22.59 21.51
N ARG A 68 9.85 -22.08 21.87
CA ARG A 68 9.70 -20.89 22.71
C ARG A 68 10.27 -21.12 24.11
N LYS A 69 10.03 -22.29 24.71
CA LYS A 69 10.61 -22.67 26.02
C LYS A 69 12.13 -22.75 25.95
N GLU A 70 12.69 -23.34 24.90
CA GLU A 70 14.14 -23.41 24.70
C GLU A 70 14.78 -22.03 24.52
N TYR A 71 14.12 -21.14 23.77
CA TYR A 71 14.56 -19.76 23.59
C TYR A 71 14.54 -18.98 24.90
N ALA A 72 13.44 -19.07 25.66
CA ALA A 72 13.32 -18.43 26.98
C ALA A 72 14.35 -18.97 28.00
N ALA A 73 14.69 -20.27 27.90
CA ALA A 73 15.73 -20.88 28.71
C ALA A 73 17.17 -20.59 28.23
N GLY A 74 17.34 -19.78 27.18
CA GLY A 74 18.65 -19.44 26.60
C GLY A 74 19.36 -20.62 25.93
N LYS A 75 18.67 -21.75 25.70
CA LYS A 75 19.21 -22.95 25.05
C LYS A 75 19.22 -22.82 23.52
N ARG A 76 18.49 -21.84 22.99
CA ARG A 76 18.28 -21.62 21.56
C ARG A 76 18.31 -20.12 21.27
N GLY A 77 18.92 -19.74 20.15
CA GLY A 77 19.14 -18.35 19.78
C GLY A 77 20.59 -17.91 20.02
N LYS A 78 21.02 -16.89 19.29
CA LYS A 78 22.33 -16.23 19.45
C LYS A 78 22.09 -14.81 19.93
N SER A 79 22.99 -14.26 20.72
CA SER A 79 22.87 -12.86 21.11
C SER A 79 23.09 -11.95 19.90
N LEU A 80 22.49 -10.76 19.93
CA LEU A 80 22.68 -9.77 18.87
C LEU A 80 24.17 -9.45 18.70
N ASP A 81 24.92 -9.28 19.80
CA ASP A 81 26.36 -9.02 19.78
C ASP A 81 27.18 -10.16 19.16
N GLU A 82 26.79 -11.42 19.39
CA GLU A 82 27.42 -12.57 18.74
C GLU A 82 27.19 -12.53 17.23
N VAL A 83 25.97 -12.22 16.80
CA VAL A 83 25.61 -12.14 15.38
C VAL A 83 26.29 -10.94 14.72
N ALA A 84 26.32 -9.77 15.36
CA ALA A 84 26.94 -8.56 14.86
C ALA A 84 28.45 -8.72 14.66
N ARG A 85 29.14 -9.35 15.63
CA ARG A 85 30.57 -9.70 15.48
C ARG A 85 30.82 -10.68 14.35
N ARG A 86 29.95 -11.68 14.18
CA ARG A 86 30.08 -12.67 13.09
C ARG A 86 29.87 -12.06 11.71
N LEU A 87 28.99 -11.07 11.61
CA LEU A 87 28.64 -10.41 10.35
C LEU A 87 29.47 -9.14 10.09
N GLU A 88 30.43 -8.82 10.95
CA GLU A 88 31.29 -7.62 10.84
C GLU A 88 30.49 -6.32 10.79
N LEU A 89 29.31 -6.28 11.42
CA LEU A 89 28.42 -5.12 11.48
C LEU A 89 28.76 -4.19 12.65
N GLY A 90 30.05 -4.13 13.03
CA GLY A 90 30.58 -3.38 14.18
C GLY A 90 30.94 -1.94 13.85
#